data_AF-A0AAX4NH08-F1
#
_entry.id   AF-A0AAX4NH08-F1
#
_cell.length_a   1.000
_cell.length_b   1.000
_cell.length_c   1.000
_cell.angle_alpha   90.00
_cell.angle_beta   90.00
_cell.angle_gamma   90.00
#
_symmetry.space_group_name_H-M   'P 1'
#
loop_
_entity.id
_entity.type
_entity.pdbx_description
1 polymer ?
#
loop_
_entity_poly.entity_id
_entity_poly.type
_entity_poly.pdbx_seq_one_letter_code
_entity_poly.pdbx_strand_id
1 'polypeptide(L)'
;MAEFQCYVCNKKVKTGEKFTFTNSGSVHFDCFASSRRKEVGPEKVEQLSVLVSLLDSELRHLLNILDIQAFSPEAKEMLKTKYKDIEKAAGETTRMISSL
;
A
#
# COMPACT_ATOMS: atom_id res chain seq x y z
N MET A 1 -7.89 -13.53 10.39
CA MET A 1 -7.11 -12.53 9.63
C MET A 1 -8.06 -11.97 8.57
N ALA A 2 -8.14 -10.65 8.40
CA ALA A 2 -9.05 -10.07 7.41
C ALA A 2 -8.64 -10.53 6.01
N GLU A 3 -9.56 -11.15 5.28
CA GLU A 3 -9.37 -11.53 3.89
C GLU A 3 -9.98 -10.44 3.01
N PHE A 4 -9.16 -9.80 2.20
CA PHE A 4 -9.61 -8.79 1.25
C PHE A 4 -9.62 -9.37 -0.16
N GLN A 5 -10.43 -8.82 -1.07
CA GLN A 5 -10.49 -9.27 -2.46
C GLN A 5 -9.99 -8.15 -3.38
N CYS A 6 -9.05 -8.48 -4.25
CA CYS A 6 -8.51 -7.53 -5.22
C CYS A 6 -9.55 -7.23 -6.30
N TYR A 7 -9.99 -5.98 -6.43
CA TYR A 7 -11.02 -5.62 -7.42
C TYR A 7 -10.54 -5.75 -8.89
N VAL A 8 -9.22 -5.84 -9.13
CA VAL A 8 -8.65 -5.95 -10.48
C VAL A 8 -8.54 -7.41 -10.93
N CYS A 9 -7.97 -8.28 -10.10
CA CYS A 9 -7.70 -9.67 -10.47
C CYS A 9 -8.67 -10.67 -9.81
N ASN A 10 -9.59 -10.21 -8.96
CA ASN A 10 -10.54 -11.00 -8.17
C ASN A 10 -9.91 -12.04 -7.23
N LYS A 11 -8.58 -12.06 -7.08
CA LYS A 11 -7.87 -12.94 -6.14
C LYS A 11 -7.90 -12.36 -4.73
N LYS A 12 -7.74 -13.22 -3.74
CA LYS A 12 -7.60 -12.82 -2.34
C LYS A 12 -6.29 -12.05 -2.14
N VAL A 13 -6.35 -11.04 -1.28
CA VAL A 13 -5.24 -10.25 -0.78
C VAL A 13 -4.99 -10.67 0.65
N LYS A 14 -3.77 -11.11 0.95
CA LYS A 14 -3.38 -11.55 2.30
C LYS A 14 -2.70 -10.40 3.05
N THR A 15 -2.85 -10.37 4.38
CA THR A 15 -2.26 -9.33 5.24
C THR A 15 -0.72 -9.24 5.16
N GLY A 16 -0.04 -10.30 4.70
CA GLY A 16 1.41 -10.33 4.46
C GLY A 16 1.83 -9.97 3.03
N GLU A 17 0.91 -9.55 2.17
CA GLU A 17 1.19 -9.10 0.81
C GLU A 17 1.17 -7.57 0.73
N LYS A 18 1.83 -6.99 -0.29
CA LYS A 18 1.72 -5.56 -0.56
C LYS A 18 0.37 -5.26 -1.21
N PHE A 19 -0.47 -4.49 -0.54
CA PHE A 19 -1.76 -4.06 -1.06
C PHE A 19 -2.14 -2.69 -0.54
N THR A 20 -3.10 -2.05 -1.21
CA THR A 20 -3.64 -0.77 -0.79
C THR A 20 -5.16 -0.74 -0.98
N PHE A 21 -5.80 0.28 -0.41
CA PHE A 21 -7.22 0.55 -0.55
C PHE A 21 -7.44 1.76 -1.45
N THR A 22 -8.31 1.60 -2.44
CA THR A 22 -8.82 2.68 -3.28
C THR A 22 -10.31 2.87 -3.04
N ASN A 23 -10.92 3.86 -3.70
CA ASN A 23 -12.37 4.05 -3.67
C ASN A 23 -13.15 2.84 -4.20
N SER A 24 -12.52 2.02 -5.05
CA SER A 24 -13.10 0.79 -5.60
C SER A 24 -12.91 -0.44 -4.69
N GLY A 25 -12.18 -0.29 -3.58
CA GLY A 25 -11.88 -1.36 -2.63
C GLY A 25 -10.39 -1.71 -2.59
N SER A 26 -10.09 -2.89 -2.04
CA SER A 26 -8.74 -3.42 -1.90
C SER A 26 -8.13 -3.87 -3.23
N VAL A 27 -6.83 -3.66 -3.41
CA VAL A 27 -6.10 -4.04 -4.62
C VAL A 27 -4.65 -4.39 -4.31
N HIS A 28 -4.13 -5.43 -4.97
CA HIS A 28 -2.69 -5.73 -4.93
C HIS A 28 -1.89 -4.56 -5.50
N PHE A 29 -0.74 -4.27 -4.90
CA PHE A 29 0.15 -3.22 -5.37
C PHE A 29 0.46 -3.34 -6.88
N ASP A 30 0.84 -4.54 -7.33
CA ASP A 30 1.19 -4.77 -8.74
C ASP A 30 -0.01 -4.57 -9.69
N CYS A 31 -1.20 -4.99 -9.25
CA CYS A 31 -2.43 -4.80 -10.01
C CYS A 31 -2.79 -3.32 -10.12
N PHE A 32 -2.63 -2.58 -9.03
CA PHE A 32 -2.89 -1.15 -8.97
C PHE A 32 -1.94 -0.37 -9.88
N ALA A 33 -0.63 -0.59 -9.74
CA ALA A 33 0.38 0.06 -10.57
C ALA A 33 0.18 -0.26 -12.07
N SER A 34 -0.13 -1.51 -12.40
CA SER A 34 -0.38 -1.94 -13.78
C SER A 34 -1.65 -1.33 -14.38
N SER A 35 -2.73 -1.20 -13.60
CA SER A 35 -3.96 -0.54 -14.05
C SER A 35 -3.69 0.93 -14.35
N ARG A 36 -3.05 1.63 -13.40
CA ARG A 36 -2.78 3.06 -13.55
C ARG A 36 -1.84 3.39 -14.70
N ARG A 37 -0.82 2.56 -14.97
CA ARG A 37 0.03 2.75 -16.16
C ARG A 37 -0.72 2.70 -17.49
N LYS A 38 -1.87 2.03 -17.57
CA LYS A 38 -2.69 1.96 -18.79
C LYS A 38 -3.64 3.15 -18.93
N GLU A 39 -4.00 3.79 -17.81
CA GLU A 39 -4.97 4.88 -17.75
C GLU A 39 -4.29 6.26 -17.86
N VAL A 40 -3.07 6.37 -17.33
CA VAL A 40 -2.34 7.63 -17.21
C VAL A 40 -1.66 7.99 -18.54
N GLY A 41 -1.83 9.25 -18.98
CA GLY A 41 -1.22 9.79 -20.19
C GLY A 41 0.32 9.90 -20.12
N PRO A 42 1.02 9.97 -21.27
CA PRO A 42 2.49 9.99 -21.34
C PRO A 42 3.13 11.11 -20.52
N GLU A 43 2.45 12.24 -20.35
CA GLU A 43 2.90 13.41 -19.59
C GLU A 43 2.97 13.18 -18.06
N LYS A 44 2.27 12.17 -17.55
CA LYS A 44 2.23 11.83 -16.11
C LYS A 44 2.95 10.52 -15.78
N VAL A 45 3.52 9.83 -16.76
CA VAL A 45 4.19 8.53 -16.57
C VAL A 45 5.37 8.62 -15.61
N GLU A 46 6.18 9.68 -15.69
CA GLU A 46 7.30 9.88 -14.77
C GLU A 46 6.82 10.07 -13.33
N GLN A 47 5.83 10.95 -13.14
CA GLN A 47 5.23 11.20 -11.83
C GLN A 47 4.59 9.91 -11.25
N LEU A 48 3.91 9.14 -12.08
CA LEU A 48 3.38 7.83 -11.70
C LEU A 48 4.50 6.89 -11.25
N SER A 49 5.62 6.84 -11.97
CA SER A 49 6.76 5.97 -11.63
C SER A 49 7.35 6.31 -10.26
N VAL A 50 7.51 7.61 -9.97
CA VAL A 50 8.00 8.08 -8.66
C VAL A 50 7.03 7.70 -7.55
N LEU A 51 5.73 7.98 -7.72
CA LEU A 51 4.73 7.69 -6.69
C LEU A 51 4.55 6.18 -6.47
N VAL A 52 4.60 5.37 -7.53
CA VAL A 52 4.55 3.91 -7.42
C VAL A 52 5.76 3.37 -6.65
N SER A 53 6.95 3.94 -6.88
CA SER A 53 8.17 3.54 -6.15
C SER A 53 8.09 3.94 -4.68
N LEU A 54 7.53 5.12 -4.39
CA LEU A 54 7.29 5.57 -3.02
C LEU A 54 6.30 4.65 -2.29
N LEU A 55 5.17 4.35 -2.93
CA LEU A 55 4.17 3.43 -2.37
C LEU A 55 4.76 2.03 -2.12
N ASP A 56 5.59 1.52 -3.02
CA ASP A 56 6.25 0.22 -2.83
C ASP A 56 7.11 0.19 -1.56
N SER A 57 7.87 1.26 -1.33
CA SER A 57 8.71 1.43 -0.15
C SER A 57 7.88 1.48 1.14
N GLU A 58 6.79 2.25 1.13
CA GLU A 58 5.88 2.39 2.28
C GLU A 58 5.20 1.07 2.63
N LEU A 59 4.64 0.37 1.62
CA LEU A 59 4.02 -0.94 1.82
C LEU A 59 5.03 -1.99 2.30
N ARG A 60 6.25 -1.97 1.77
CA ARG A 60 7.34 -2.83 2.28
C ARG A 60 7.66 -2.50 3.74
N HIS A 61 7.66 -1.22 4.12
CA HIS A 61 7.91 -0.83 5.49
C HIS A 61 6.82 -1.31 6.44
N LEU A 62 5.54 -1.29 6.03
CA LEU A 62 4.44 -1.87 6.81
C LEU A 62 4.65 -3.36 7.08
N LEU A 63 5.00 -4.13 6.05
CA LEU A 63 5.30 -5.55 6.20
C LEU A 63 6.46 -5.78 7.17
N ASN A 64 7.54 -4.99 7.03
CA ASN A 64 8.67 -5.06 7.96
C ASN A 64 8.25 -4.76 9.40
N ILE A 65 7.36 -3.79 9.65
CA ILE A 65 6.88 -3.47 11.00
C ILE A 65 6.06 -4.63 11.57
N LEU A 66 5.21 -5.28 10.76
CA LEU A 66 4.40 -6.43 11.16
C LEU A 66 5.25 -7.64 11.56
N ASP A 67 6.44 -7.79 10.95
CA ASP A 67 7.36 -8.88 11.25
C ASP A 67 8.18 -8.67 12.54
N ILE A 68 8.19 -7.47 13.12
CA ILE A 68 8.96 -7.18 14.34
C ILE A 68 8.27 -7.80 15.56
N GLN A 69 9.00 -8.65 16.29
CA GLN A 69 8.56 -9.19 17.57
C GLN A 69 8.89 -8.22 18.72
N ALA A 70 7.86 -7.65 19.35
CA ALA A 70 7.99 -6.84 20.56
C ALA A 70 7.37 -7.55 21.77
N PHE A 71 8.13 -7.62 22.86
CA PHE A 71 7.73 -8.33 24.08
C PHE A 71 7.26 -7.40 25.20
N SER A 72 7.81 -6.19 25.30
CA SER A 72 7.35 -5.20 26.30
C SER A 72 6.13 -4.41 25.81
N PRO A 73 5.25 -3.96 26.73
CA PRO A 73 4.11 -3.10 26.38
C PRO A 73 4.52 -1.82 25.66
N GLU A 74 5.62 -1.18 26.09
CA GLU A 74 6.12 0.08 25.53
C GLU A 74 6.57 -0.10 24.07
N ALA A 75 7.29 -1.20 23.78
CA ALA A 75 7.73 -1.51 22.43
C ALA A 75 6.54 -1.83 21.50
N LYS A 76 5.51 -2.52 22.01
CA LYS A 76 4.28 -2.81 21.25
C LYS A 76 3.53 -1.53 20.87
N GLU A 77 3.40 -0.57 21.78
CA GLU A 77 2.72 0.69 21.47
C GLU A 77 3.54 1.55 20.50
N MET A 78 4.87 1.51 20.60
CA MET A 78 5.76 2.17 19.64
C MET A 78 5.57 1.60 18.22
N LEU A 79 5.57 0.27 18.07
CA LEU A 79 5.33 -0.38 16.79
C LEU A 79 3.96 -0.04 16.22
N LYS A 80 2.92 -0.04 17.05
CA LYS A 80 1.55 0.32 16.64
C LYS A 80 1.46 1.77 16.16
N THR A 81 2.17 2.69 16.82
CA THR A 81 2.24 4.09 16.40
C THR A 81 2.91 4.21 15.04
N LYS A 82 4.07 3.57 14.86
CA LYS A 82 4.79 3.55 13.58
C LYS A 82 4.01 2.89 12.46
N TYR A 83 3.31 1.79 12.76
CA TYR A 83 2.42 1.14 11.81
C TYR A 83 1.37 2.13 11.27
N LYS A 84 0.68 2.86 12.15
CA LYS A 84 -0.34 3.85 11.76
C LYS A 84 0.23 5.01 10.94
N ASP A 85 1.41 5.50 11.30
CA ASP A 85 2.07 6.59 10.57
C ASP A 85 2.34 6.19 9.11
N ILE A 86 2.90 4.99 8.90
CA ILE A 86 3.21 4.48 7.56
C ILE A 86 1.93 4.09 6.82
N GLU A 87 0.93 3.53 7.50
CA GLU A 87 -0.37 3.20 6.90
C GLU A 87 -1.05 4.45 6.35
N LYS A 88 -0.98 5.56 7.10
CA LYS A 88 -1.48 6.86 6.64
C LYS A 88 -0.71 7.36 5.42
N ALA A 89 0.63 7.31 5.45
CA ALA A 89 1.47 7.74 4.33
C ALA A 89 1.17 6.93 3.04
N ALA A 90 1.11 5.59 3.14
CA ALA A 90 0.72 4.71 2.03
C ALA A 90 -0.66 5.05 1.47
N GLY A 91 -1.62 5.37 2.35
CA GLY A 91 -2.95 5.82 1.96
C GLY A 91 -2.95 7.15 1.21
N GLU A 92 -2.12 8.11 1.64
CA GLU A 92 -1.95 9.40 0.96
C GLU A 92 -1.31 9.21 -0.42
N THR A 93 -0.22 8.45 -0.53
CA THR A 93 0.45 8.12 -1.80
C THR A 93 -0.51 7.42 -2.76
N THR A 94 -1.35 6.51 -2.26
CA THR A 94 -2.38 5.82 -3.07
C THR A 94 -3.41 6.79 -3.64
N ARG A 95 -3.81 7.82 -2.88
CA ARG A 95 -4.71 8.87 -3.37
C ARG A 95 -4.03 9.75 -4.40
N MET A 96 -2.76 10.10 -4.21
CA MET A 96 -1.98 10.88 -5.19
C MET A 96 -1.91 10.14 -6.52
N ILE A 97 -1.54 8.84 -6.50
CA ILE A 97 -1.55 7.99 -7.69
C ILE A 97 -2.95 7.94 -8.31
N SER A 98 -3.99 7.85 -7.48
CA SER A 98 -5.37 7.77 -7.97
C SER A 98 -5.91 9.05 -8.59
N SER A 99 -5.25 10.17 -8.33
CA SER A 99 -5.62 11.51 -8.83
C SER A 99 -4.78 11.95 -10.02
N LEU A 100 -3.80 11.13 -10.45
CA LEU A 100 -3.11 11.29 -11.73
C LEU A 100 -4.08 10.99 -12.88
#